data_AF-A0A5K0ZE72-F1
#
_entry.id   AF-A0A5K0ZE72-F1
#
_cell.length_a   1.000
_cell.length_b   1.000
_cell.length_c   1.000
_cell.angle_alpha   90.00
_cell.angle_beta   90.00
_cell.angle_gamma   90.00
#
_symmetry.space_group_name_H-M   'P 1'
#
loop_
_entity.id
_entity.type
_entity.pdbx_description
1 polymer ?
#
loop_
_entity_poly.entity_id
_entity_poly.type
_entity_poly.pdbx_seq_one_letter_code
_entity_poly.pdbx_strand_id
1 'polypeptide(L)'
;MLTNVPGSRELSIPTSFTNCRLLEEVYLNKNLLNGILPTSVGNLTTTLSRLYLSSNLIEGTIPLALANLTKLIALDLRSNKIKGLIPPNIGSMNRLQ
;
A
#
# COMPACT_ATOMS: atom_id res chain seq x y z
N MET A 1 4.11 -5.51 -17.07
CA MET A 1 4.60 -4.58 -16.04
C MET A 1 3.38 -4.11 -15.24
N LEU A 2 3.45 -4.04 -13.89
CA LEU A 2 2.37 -3.53 -13.02
C LEU A 2 2.20 -2.01 -13.16
N THR A 3 2.26 -1.50 -14.39
CA THR A 3 2.48 -0.09 -14.69
C THR A 3 1.27 0.51 -15.39
N ASN A 4 0.77 1.55 -14.73
CA ASN A 4 0.02 2.70 -15.21
C ASN A 4 -1.23 2.46 -16.07
N VAL A 5 -2.34 3.01 -15.58
CA VAL A 5 -3.37 3.55 -16.47
C VAL A 5 -2.75 4.75 -17.22
N PRO A 6 -2.89 4.88 -18.54
CA PRO A 6 -2.30 5.99 -19.29
C PRO A 6 -2.68 7.34 -18.68
N GLY A 7 -1.68 8.13 -18.28
CA GLY A 7 -1.86 9.45 -17.67
C GLY A 7 -1.92 9.49 -16.14
N SER A 8 -1.95 8.33 -15.44
CA SER A 8 -1.93 8.30 -13.97
C SER A 8 -0.54 7.93 -13.43
N ARG A 9 -0.11 8.65 -12.39
CA ARG A 9 1.07 8.29 -11.57
C ARG A 9 0.72 7.29 -10.47
N GLU A 10 -0.53 6.84 -10.39
CA GLU A 10 -0.97 5.88 -9.37
C GLU A 10 -0.56 4.45 -9.70
N LEU A 11 -0.14 3.72 -8.67
CA LEU A 11 0.10 2.28 -8.75
C LEU A 11 -1.21 1.51 -8.97
N SER A 12 -1.25 0.63 -9.97
CA SER A 12 -2.41 -0.24 -10.25
C SER A 12 -2.44 -1.54 -9.44
N ILE A 13 -1.55 -1.67 -8.45
CA ILE A 13 -1.46 -2.85 -7.58
C ILE A 13 -2.78 -3.11 -6.85
N PRO A 14 -3.46 -2.11 -6.24
CA PRO A 14 -4.66 -2.39 -5.46
C PRO A 14 -5.82 -2.93 -6.29
N THR A 15 -6.01 -2.43 -7.52
CA THR A 15 -7.08 -2.92 -8.40
C THR A 15 -6.87 -4.38 -8.80
N SER A 16 -5.62 -4.81 -8.93
CA SER A 16 -5.27 -6.19 -9.30
C SER A 16 -5.61 -7.20 -8.20
N PHE A 17 -5.66 -6.77 -6.93
CA PHE A 17 -5.86 -7.64 -5.77
C PHE A 17 -7.19 -7.42 -5.05
N THR A 18 -8.01 -6.46 -5.49
CA THR A 18 -9.30 -6.14 -4.82
C THR A 18 -10.24 -7.35 -4.76
N ASN A 19 -10.14 -8.28 -5.72
CA ASN A 19 -10.97 -9.49 -5.77
C ASN A 19 -10.38 -10.70 -5.02
N CYS A 20 -9.14 -10.61 -4.52
CA CYS A 20 -8.47 -11.70 -3.81
C CYS A 20 -8.91 -11.74 -2.35
N ARG A 21 -10.09 -12.33 -2.09
CA ARG A 21 -10.73 -12.32 -0.76
C ARG A 21 -9.92 -12.99 0.36
N LEU A 22 -9.01 -13.90 0.00
CA LEU A 22 -8.17 -14.68 0.93
C LEU A 22 -6.71 -14.21 0.94
N LEU A 23 -6.39 -13.05 0.37
CA LEU A 23 -5.02 -12.56 0.31
C LEU A 23 -4.57 -12.03 1.68
N GLU A 24 -3.67 -12.76 2.33
CA GLU A 24 -3.20 -12.42 3.67
C GLU A 24 -1.90 -11.61 3.66
N GLU A 25 -1.04 -11.83 2.67
CA GLU A 25 0.28 -11.21 2.61
C GLU A 25 0.65 -10.80 1.18
N VAL A 26 1.21 -9.60 1.04
CA VAL A 26 1.72 -9.07 -0.24
C VAL A 26 3.18 -8.69 -0.08
N TYR A 27 4.04 -9.35 -0.85
CA TYR A 27 5.48 -9.08 -0.92
C TYR A 27 5.83 -8.51 -2.29
N LEU A 28 6.08 -7.21 -2.32
CA LEU A 28 6.51 -6.47 -3.52
C LEU A 28 7.80 -5.67 -3.26
N ASN A 29 8.51 -6.00 -2.18
CA ASN A 29 9.78 -5.39 -1.84
C ASN A 29 10.85 -5.67 -2.90
N LYS A 30 11.80 -4.73 -3.06
CA LYS A 30 12.95 -4.83 -4.00
C LYS A 30 12.52 -4.93 -5.47
N ASN A 31 11.60 -4.07 -5.89
CA ASN A 31 11.18 -3.94 -7.28
C ASN A 31 11.46 -2.52 -7.79
N LEU A 32 11.05 -2.26 -9.03
CA LEU A 32 11.13 -0.92 -9.66
C LEU A 32 9.76 -0.23 -9.70
N LEU A 33 8.89 -0.50 -8.72
CA LEU A 33 7.58 0.14 -8.65
C LEU A 33 7.76 1.64 -8.43
N ASN A 34 7.17 2.45 -9.29
CA ASN A 34 7.25 3.90 -9.26
C ASN A 34 5.84 4.52 -9.28
N GLY A 35 5.72 5.78 -8.86
CA GLY A 35 4.43 6.45 -8.73
C GLY A 35 3.91 6.50 -7.29
N ILE A 36 2.64 6.82 -7.12
CA ILE A 36 2.01 7.08 -5.81
C ILE A 36 1.08 5.92 -5.40
N LEU A 37 0.92 5.72 -4.09
CA LEU A 37 -0.10 4.83 -3.57
C LEU A 37 -1.49 5.45 -3.80
N PRO A 38 -2.38 4.80 -4.56
CA PRO A 38 -3.74 5.32 -4.75
C PRO A 38 -4.58 5.14 -3.49
N THR A 39 -5.65 5.91 -3.37
CA THR A 39 -6.65 5.75 -2.31
C THR A 39 -7.27 4.34 -2.29
N SER A 40 -7.31 3.68 -3.45
CA SER A 40 -7.80 2.30 -3.59
C SER A 40 -6.93 1.25 -2.88
N VAL A 41 -5.75 1.60 -2.35
CA VAL A 41 -4.98 0.71 -1.46
C VAL A 41 -5.80 0.29 -0.24
N GLY A 42 -6.72 1.14 0.22
CA GLY A 42 -7.66 0.83 1.30
C GLY A 42 -8.75 -0.18 0.92
N ASN A 43 -8.86 -0.54 -0.36
CA ASN A 43 -9.83 -1.52 -0.88
C ASN A 43 -9.20 -2.91 -1.05
N LEU A 44 -7.93 -3.09 -0.72
CA LEU A 44 -7.36 -4.42 -0.57
C LEU A 44 -8.17 -5.21 0.46
N THR A 45 -8.15 -6.54 0.34
CA THR A 45 -8.95 -7.40 1.23
C THR A 45 -8.69 -7.10 2.69
N THR A 46 -9.75 -7.11 3.50
CA THR A 46 -9.66 -6.94 4.96
C THR A 46 -9.02 -8.14 5.66
N THR A 47 -8.70 -9.21 4.92
CA THR A 47 -7.86 -10.32 5.40
C THR A 47 -6.36 -10.02 5.33
N LEU A 48 -5.95 -8.98 4.62
CA LEU A 48 -4.54 -8.63 4.46
C LEU A 48 -3.93 -8.22 5.81
N SER A 49 -2.90 -8.96 6.19
CA SER A 49 -2.16 -8.80 7.44
C SER A 49 -0.76 -8.24 7.22
N ARG A 50 -0.16 -8.41 6.03
CA ARG A 50 1.18 -7.89 5.74
C ARG A 50 1.26 -7.26 4.37
N LEU A 51 1.81 -6.04 4.31
CA LEU A 51 2.07 -5.31 3.07
C LEU A 51 3.52 -4.83 3.05
N TYR A 52 4.36 -5.51 2.28
CA TYR A 52 5.77 -5.18 2.11
C TYR A 52 6.04 -4.55 0.75
N LEU A 53 6.34 -3.26 0.75
CA LEU A 53 6.61 -2.44 -0.44
C LEU A 53 8.00 -1.78 -0.39
N SER A 54 8.86 -2.22 0.53
CA SER A 54 10.16 -1.58 0.74
C SER A 54 11.13 -1.73 -0.42
N SER A 55 12.09 -0.82 -0.54
CA SER A 55 13.08 -0.81 -1.64
C SER A 55 12.42 -0.74 -3.02
N ASN A 56 11.62 0.31 -3.23
CA ASN A 56 11.00 0.67 -4.50
C ASN A 56 11.21 2.17 -4.77
N LEU A 57 10.56 2.71 -5.79
CA LEU A 57 10.59 4.13 -6.18
C LEU A 57 9.25 4.82 -5.93
N ILE A 58 8.46 4.33 -4.96
CA ILE A 58 7.13 4.87 -4.64
C ILE A 58 7.31 6.27 -4.03
N GLU A 59 6.57 7.25 -4.54
CA GLU A 59 6.63 8.65 -4.11
C GLU A 59 5.27 9.13 -3.56
N GLY A 60 5.19 10.40 -3.16
CA GLY A 60 3.95 10.98 -2.63
C GLY A 60 3.78 10.75 -1.13
N THR A 61 2.53 10.66 -0.67
CA THR A 61 2.16 10.52 0.75
C THR A 61 1.50 9.17 1.03
N ILE A 62 1.36 8.81 2.30
CA ILE A 62 0.57 7.65 2.71
C ILE A 62 -0.92 8.04 2.67
N PRO A 63 -1.77 7.37 1.88
CA PRO A 63 -3.19 7.70 1.80
C PRO A 63 -3.93 7.33 3.09
N LEU A 64 -4.87 8.18 3.53
CA LEU A 64 -5.70 7.93 4.73
C LEU A 64 -6.44 6.59 4.67
N ALA A 65 -6.86 6.20 3.46
CA ALA A 65 -7.58 4.95 3.21
C ALA A 65 -6.79 3.69 3.58
N LEU A 66 -5.46 3.76 3.75
CA LEU A 66 -4.67 2.62 4.21
C LEU A 66 -5.12 2.14 5.61
N ALA A 67 -5.69 3.03 6.43
CA ALA A 67 -6.28 2.68 7.72
C ALA A 67 -7.50 1.74 7.62
N ASN A 68 -8.09 1.57 6.43
CA ASN A 68 -9.17 0.61 6.20
C ASN A 68 -8.69 -0.86 6.28
N LEU A 69 -7.38 -1.10 6.21
CA LEU A 69 -6.78 -2.42 6.34
C LEU A 69 -6.71 -2.83 7.82
N THR A 70 -7.88 -3.06 8.42
CA THR A 70 -8.06 -3.24 9.88
C THR A 70 -7.35 -4.47 10.47
N LYS A 71 -6.96 -5.45 9.65
CA LYS A 71 -6.18 -6.61 10.06
C LYS A 71 -4.68 -6.47 9.79
N LEU A 72 -4.22 -5.34 9.25
CA LEU A 72 -2.81 -5.15 8.93
C LEU A 72 -1.97 -5.15 10.22
N ILE A 73 -0.99 -6.05 10.25
CA ILE A 73 -0.03 -6.26 11.34
C ILE A 73 1.32 -5.65 10.96
N ALA A 74 1.70 -5.74 9.67
CA ALA A 74 2.97 -5.22 9.18
C ALA A 74 2.77 -4.36 7.93
N LEU A 75 3.32 -3.15 7.96
CA LEU A 75 3.44 -2.25 6.81
C LEU A 75 4.90 -1.84 6.65
N ASP A 76 5.54 -2.24 5.55
CA ASP A 76 6.91 -1.83 5.26
C ASP A 76 6.97 -0.94 4.01
N LEU A 77 7.23 0.33 4.25
CA LEU A 77 7.39 1.35 3.21
C LEU A 77 8.83 1.88 3.12
N ARG A 78 9.80 1.27 3.84
CA ARG A 78 11.19 1.74 3.90
C ARG A 78 11.85 1.77 2.53
N SER A 79 12.87 2.63 2.37
CA SER A 79 13.61 2.75 1.11
C SER A 79 12.70 3.02 -0.10
N ASN A 80 11.81 4.01 0.06
CA ASN A 80 10.99 4.60 -1.00
C ASN A 80 11.21 6.14 -1.00
N LYS A 81 10.51 6.85 -1.87
CA LYS A 81 10.49 8.32 -1.97
C LYS A 81 9.24 8.94 -1.33
N ILE A 82 8.62 8.24 -0.38
CA ILE A 82 7.44 8.70 0.36
C ILE A 82 7.83 9.87 1.26
N LYS A 83 7.01 10.92 1.26
CA LYS A 83 7.19 12.17 1.99
C LYS A 83 5.88 12.59 2.67
N GLY A 84 5.95 13.64 3.49
CA GLY A 84 4.80 14.15 4.22
C GLY A 84 4.61 13.48 5.58
N LEU A 85 3.46 13.73 6.20
CA LEU A 85 3.14 13.24 7.55
C LEU A 85 2.57 11.81 7.49
N ILE A 86 2.85 11.03 8.54
CA ILE A 86 2.14 9.78 8.80
C ILE A 86 0.69 10.15 9.17
N PRO A 87 -0.33 9.62 8.47
CA PRO A 87 -1.72 9.90 8.82
C PRO A 87 -2.06 9.49 10.25
N PRO A 88 -2.81 10.32 11.00
CA PRO A 88 -3.18 10.00 12.38
C PRO A 88 -3.99 8.69 12.47
N ASN A 89 -4.79 8.38 11.46
CA ASN A 89 -5.55 7.13 11.40
C ASN A 89 -4.67 5.87 11.37
N ILE A 90 -3.43 5.96 10.88
CA ILE A 90 -2.46 4.84 10.97
C ILE A 90 -2.07 4.61 12.43
N GLY A 91 -1.93 5.68 13.22
CA GLY A 91 -1.67 5.59 14.66
C GLY A 91 -2.81 4.94 15.44
N SER A 92 -4.03 4.88 14.88
CA SER A 92 -5.18 4.19 15.48
C SER A 92 -5.30 2.71 15.08
N MET A 93 -4.38 2.18 14.27
CA MET A 93 -4.44 0.78 13.81
C MET A 93 -3.95 -0.17 14.90
N ASN A 94 -4.86 -0.66 15.74
CA ASN A 94 -4.55 -1.48 16.93
C ASN A 94 -3.82 -2.82 16.67
N ARG A 95 -3.74 -3.27 15.42
CA ARG A 95 -3.06 -4.51 15.02
C ARG A 95 -1.66 -4.26 14.46
N LEU A 96 -1.41 -3.05 14.00
CA LEU A 96 -0.15 -2.66 13.35
C LEU A 96 0.95 -2.61 14.42
N GLN A 97 2.07 -3.30 14.14
CA GLN A 97 3.22 -3.45 15.06
C GLN A 97 4.43 -2.65 14.59
#